data_AF-A0A1J4SLD3-F1
#
_entry.id   AF-A0A1J4SLD3-F1
#
_cell.length_a   1.000
_cell.length_b   1.000
_cell.length_c   1.000
_cell.angle_alpha   90.00
_cell.angle_beta   90.00
_cell.angle_gamma   90.00
#
_symmetry.space_group_name_H-M   'P 1'
#
loop_
_entity.id
_entity.type
_entity.pdbx_description
1 polymer ?
#
loop_
_entity_poly.entity_id
_entity_poly.type
_entity_poly.pdbx_seq_one_letter_code
_entity_poly.pdbx_strand_id
1 'polypeptide(L)'
;MVKKPRRKLGPAATFNHDTHLVTNVNAKFEAGLSTGQRVADAVARVVGGWPFIITQTVIILAWMAVNGYLAYQAATNPAYFKAWDPYPFILLNLALSFQAAYTGPIVMMSQNRQAEKDRLMAEQDYHVNVRAEEEIKVLMEQLTHQDQLLLELAARLDKLGQASGLTDTEE
;
A
#
# COMPACT_ATOMS: atom_id res chain seq x y z
N MET A 1 -22.69 23.70 52.57
CA MET A 1 -22.41 23.20 51.21
C MET A 1 -20.92 22.85 51.11
N VAL A 2 -20.56 21.57 51.16
CA VAL A 2 -19.16 21.11 51.07
C VAL A 2 -18.75 21.12 49.60
N LYS A 3 -17.74 21.94 49.27
CA LYS A 3 -17.21 22.09 47.91
C LYS A 3 -16.47 20.79 47.55
N LYS A 4 -17.05 19.98 46.67
CA LYS A 4 -16.46 18.72 46.18
C LYS A 4 -15.06 19.02 45.59
N PRO A 5 -13.98 18.34 46.00
CA PRO A 5 -12.66 18.57 45.44
C PRO A 5 -12.67 18.19 43.95
N ARG A 6 -12.21 19.10 43.08
CA ARG A 6 -12.07 18.83 41.66
C ARG A 6 -10.97 17.77 41.50
N ARG A 7 -11.32 16.55 41.09
CA ARG A 7 -10.35 15.54 40.65
C ARG A 7 -9.51 16.18 39.55
N LYS A 8 -8.19 16.23 39.73
CA LYS A 8 -7.27 16.57 38.64
C LYS A 8 -7.39 15.43 37.62
N LEU A 9 -7.71 15.76 36.37
CA LEU A 9 -7.70 14.80 35.28
C LEU A 9 -6.27 14.30 35.08
N GLY A 10 -6.11 13.00 34.81
CA GLY A 10 -4.81 12.43 34.46
C GLY A 10 -4.35 12.89 33.06
N PRO A 11 -3.04 12.79 32.75
CA PRO A 11 -2.46 13.19 31.46
C PRO A 11 -3.22 12.72 30.21
N ALA A 12 -3.71 11.47 30.19
CA ALA A 12 -4.46 10.94 29.04
C ALA A 12 -5.85 11.54 28.88
N ALA A 13 -6.47 12.02 29.96
CA ALA A 13 -7.80 12.64 29.92
C ALA A 13 -7.75 14.08 29.40
N THR A 14 -6.57 14.70 29.38
CA THR A 14 -6.32 16.01 28.77
C THR A 14 -5.82 15.94 27.32
N PHE A 15 -5.46 14.74 26.84
CA PHE A 15 -4.97 14.55 25.49
C PHE A 15 -6.14 14.46 24.49
N ASN A 16 -6.16 15.37 23.52
CA ASN A 16 -7.19 15.40 22.49
C ASN A 16 -6.92 14.32 21.45
N HIS A 17 -7.84 13.37 21.31
CA HIS A 17 -7.77 12.34 20.29
C HIS A 17 -8.48 12.85 19.04
N ASP A 18 -7.73 13.37 18.08
CA ASP A 18 -8.29 13.74 16.79
C ASP A 18 -8.74 12.45 16.07
N THR A 19 -10.06 12.23 16.03
CA THR A 19 -10.65 11.05 15.38
C THR A 19 -10.47 11.20 13.87
N HIS A 20 -9.41 10.60 13.34
CA HIS A 20 -9.12 10.70 11.92
C HIS A 20 -10.13 9.84 11.13
N LEU A 21 -10.87 10.48 10.22
CA LEU A 21 -11.57 9.75 9.17
C LEU A 21 -10.49 9.10 8.29
N VAL A 22 -10.44 7.77 8.27
CA VAL A 22 -9.58 7.00 7.37
C VAL A 22 -9.87 7.43 5.94
N THR A 23 -9.11 8.41 5.46
CA THR A 23 -9.28 8.94 4.13
C THR A 23 -8.49 8.04 3.22
N ASN A 24 -9.19 7.38 2.30
CA ASN A 24 -8.54 6.50 1.34
C ASN A 24 -7.72 7.35 0.35
N VAL A 25 -6.42 7.49 0.62
CA VAL A 25 -5.46 8.19 -0.25
C VAL A 25 -5.44 7.61 -1.67
N ASN A 26 -5.71 6.32 -1.83
CA ASN A 26 -5.83 5.71 -3.16
C ASN A 26 -7.01 6.27 -3.93
N ALA A 27 -8.14 6.50 -3.27
CA ALA A 27 -9.33 7.04 -3.93
C ALA A 27 -9.11 8.48 -4.41
N LYS A 28 -8.35 9.30 -3.66
CA LYS A 28 -7.98 10.66 -4.06
C LYS A 28 -6.99 10.66 -5.23
N PHE A 29 -6.03 9.73 -5.23
CA PHE A 29 -5.07 9.57 -6.33
C PHE A 29 -5.74 9.10 -7.63
N GLU A 30 -6.64 8.11 -7.52
CA GLU A 30 -7.39 7.57 -8.66
C GLU A 30 -8.36 8.59 -9.28
N ALA A 31 -8.93 9.50 -8.47
CA ALA A 31 -9.86 10.52 -8.96
C ALA A 31 -9.20 11.59 -9.86
N GLY A 32 -7.87 11.73 -9.81
CA GLY A 32 -7.11 12.66 -10.66
C GLY A 32 -6.60 12.05 -11.98
N LEU A 33 -6.81 10.75 -12.22
CA LEU A 33 -6.24 10.07 -13.39
C LEU A 33 -7.04 10.37 -14.66
N SER A 34 -6.33 10.83 -15.68
CA SER A 34 -6.88 10.93 -17.05
C SER A 34 -7.15 9.55 -17.65
N THR A 35 -8.08 9.47 -18.60
CA THR A 35 -8.43 8.22 -19.30
C THR A 35 -7.22 7.54 -19.93
N GLY A 36 -6.27 8.30 -20.47
CA GLY A 36 -5.02 7.77 -21.05
C GLY A 36 -4.10 7.14 -20.01
N GLN A 37 -4.00 7.71 -18.81
CA GLN A 37 -3.21 7.13 -17.72
C GLN A 37 -3.83 5.83 -17.22
N ARG A 38 -5.16 5.73 -17.16
CA ARG A 38 -5.88 4.50 -16.78
C ARG A 38 -5.64 3.37 -17.79
N VAL A 39 -5.67 3.67 -19.08
CA VAL A 39 -5.35 2.70 -20.14
C VAL A 39 -3.89 2.27 -20.06
N ALA A 40 -2.95 3.21 -19.88
CA ALA A 40 -1.53 2.89 -19.73
C ALA A 40 -1.27 1.97 -18.52
N ASP A 41 -1.94 2.18 -17.39
CA ASP A 41 -1.86 1.28 -16.21
C ASP A 41 -2.45 -0.10 -16.46
N ALA A 42 -3.56 -0.17 -17.21
CA ALA A 42 -4.14 -1.45 -17.59
C ALA A 42 -3.17 -2.24 -18.48
N VAL A 43 -2.59 -1.57 -19.48
CA VAL A 43 -1.60 -2.17 -20.40
C VAL A 43 -0.35 -2.61 -19.63
N ALA A 44 0.21 -1.76 -18.77
CA ALA A 44 1.40 -2.10 -18.01
C ALA A 44 1.19 -3.29 -17.07
N ARG A 45 0.03 -3.40 -16.41
CA ARG A 45 -0.32 -4.57 -15.58
C ARG A 45 -0.41 -5.86 -16.38
N VAL A 46 -0.93 -5.80 -17.60
CA VAL A 46 -1.01 -6.97 -18.48
C VAL A 46 0.38 -7.37 -18.98
N VAL A 47 1.17 -6.41 -19.43
CA VAL A 47 2.52 -6.64 -19.99
C VAL A 47 3.50 -7.17 -18.93
N GLY A 48 3.34 -6.80 -17.66
CA GLY A 48 4.20 -7.27 -16.57
C GLY A 48 3.93 -8.70 -16.07
N GLY A 49 2.94 -9.41 -16.62
CA GLY A 49 2.50 -10.72 -16.12
C GLY A 49 2.98 -11.92 -16.96
N TRP A 50 3.13 -13.07 -16.31
CA TRP A 50 3.32 -14.38 -16.95
C TRP A 50 2.32 -14.73 -18.08
N PRO A 51 1.00 -14.45 -17.98
CA PRO A 51 0.06 -14.79 -19.05
C PRO A 51 0.32 -14.02 -20.35
N PHE A 52 0.90 -12.82 -20.29
CA PHE A 52 1.25 -12.05 -21.48
C PHE A 52 2.38 -12.72 -22.27
N ILE A 53 3.44 -13.17 -21.58
CA ILE A 53 4.57 -13.86 -22.23
C ILE A 53 4.10 -15.14 -22.91
N ILE A 54 3.24 -15.93 -22.25
CA ILE A 54 2.70 -17.16 -22.82
C ILE A 54 1.86 -16.85 -24.07
N THR A 55 0.94 -15.90 -23.98
CA THR A 55 0.06 -15.50 -25.08
C THR A 55 0.87 -14.98 -26.27
N GLN A 56 1.85 -14.10 -26.02
CA GLN A 56 2.74 -13.57 -27.05
C GLN A 56 3.54 -14.67 -27.75
N THR A 57 4.07 -15.64 -26.98
CA THR A 57 4.82 -16.77 -27.52
C THR A 57 3.94 -17.64 -28.42
N VAL A 58 2.72 -17.95 -27.99
CA VAL A 58 1.76 -18.73 -28.79
C VAL A 58 1.40 -18.00 -30.09
N ILE A 59 1.16 -16.69 -30.04
CA ILE A 59 0.86 -15.87 -31.23
C ILE A 59 2.03 -15.91 -32.23
N ILE A 60 3.26 -15.73 -31.74
CA ILE A 60 4.46 -15.77 -32.59
C ILE A 60 4.61 -17.15 -33.24
N LEU A 61 4.48 -18.23 -32.46
CA LEU A 61 4.57 -19.60 -32.98
C LEU A 61 3.47 -19.91 -33.99
N ALA A 62 2.23 -19.47 -33.73
CA ALA A 62 1.12 -19.62 -34.66
C ALA A 62 1.38 -18.86 -35.97
N TRP A 63 1.88 -17.61 -35.89
CA TRP A 63 2.23 -16.81 -37.06
C TRP A 63 3.32 -17.46 -37.91
N MET A 64 4.38 -17.96 -37.25
CA MET A 64 5.46 -18.70 -37.92
C MET A 64 4.95 -19.99 -38.57
N ALA A 65 4.08 -20.75 -37.90
CA ALA A 65 3.50 -21.98 -38.43
C ALA A 65 2.62 -21.72 -39.67
N VAL A 66 1.76 -20.70 -39.63
CA VAL A 66 0.89 -20.33 -40.75
C VAL A 66 1.71 -19.86 -41.95
N ASN A 67 2.67 -18.95 -41.75
CA ASN A 67 3.51 -18.44 -42.85
C ASN A 67 4.47 -19.51 -43.39
N GLY A 68 5.02 -20.37 -42.53
CA GLY A 68 5.82 -21.51 -42.94
C GLY A 68 5.03 -22.52 -43.77
N TYR A 69 3.80 -22.84 -43.35
CA TYR A 69 2.90 -23.73 -44.09
C TYR A 69 2.49 -23.14 -45.46
N LEU A 70 2.18 -21.84 -45.51
CA LEU A 70 1.89 -21.14 -46.77
C LEU A 70 3.10 -21.12 -47.70
N ALA A 71 4.31 -20.91 -47.17
CA ALA A 71 5.54 -20.96 -47.96
C ALA A 71 5.82 -22.38 -48.52
N TYR A 72 5.61 -23.43 -47.71
CA TYR A 72 5.73 -24.82 -48.15
C TYR A 72 4.70 -25.17 -49.24
N GLN A 73 3.45 -24.74 -49.08
CA GLN A 73 2.41 -24.95 -50.11
C GLN A 73 2.71 -24.20 -51.41
N ALA A 74 3.18 -22.94 -51.32
CA ALA A 74 3.55 -22.15 -52.50
C ALA A 74 4.73 -22.77 -53.28
N ALA A 75 5.66 -23.45 -52.58
CA ALA A 75 6.76 -24.17 -53.22
C ALA A 75 6.32 -25.48 -53.89
N THR A 76 5.26 -26.12 -53.39
CA THR A 76 4.80 -27.44 -53.85
C THR A 76 3.73 -27.34 -54.93
N ASN A 77 2.92 -26.27 -54.93
CA ASN A 77 1.85 -26.03 -55.89
C ASN A 77 1.86 -24.55 -56.36
N PRO A 78 2.36 -24.25 -57.57
CA PRO A 78 2.47 -22.88 -58.07
C PRO A 78 1.12 -22.20 -58.39
N ALA A 79 -0.02 -22.88 -58.20
CA ALA A 79 -1.37 -22.36 -58.38
C ALA A 79 -2.01 -21.78 -57.09
N TYR A 80 -1.38 -21.96 -55.92
CA TYR A 80 -1.90 -21.48 -54.64
C TYR A 80 -1.14 -20.25 -54.10
N PHE A 81 -1.83 -19.47 -53.27
CA PHE A 81 -1.46 -18.14 -52.76
C PHE A 81 0.02 -17.99 -52.37
N LYS A 82 0.61 -16.85 -52.77
CA LYS A 82 1.97 -16.43 -52.39
C LYS A 82 2.04 -16.21 -50.87
N ALA A 83 3.09 -16.71 -50.24
CA ALA A 83 3.33 -16.50 -48.81
C ALA A 83 3.35 -14.99 -48.48
N TRP A 84 2.60 -14.60 -47.45
CA TRP A 84 2.41 -13.20 -47.06
C TRP A 84 3.64 -12.62 -46.34
N ASP A 85 4.31 -13.42 -45.51
CA ASP A 85 5.57 -13.08 -44.83
C ASP A 85 6.59 -14.23 -44.96
N PRO A 86 7.30 -14.35 -46.09
CA PRO A 86 8.34 -15.36 -46.28
C PRO A 86 9.52 -15.17 -45.32
N TYR A 87 10.25 -16.25 -45.03
CA TYR A 87 11.52 -16.18 -44.28
C TYR A 87 12.44 -15.11 -44.91
N PRO A 88 12.90 -14.09 -44.17
CA PRO A 88 13.13 -14.02 -42.72
C PRO A 88 12.05 -13.35 -41.83
N PHE A 89 10.77 -13.32 -42.25
CA PHE A 89 9.63 -12.74 -41.50
C PHE A 89 9.76 -11.23 -41.20
N ILE A 90 9.82 -10.41 -42.24
CA ILE A 90 10.05 -8.96 -42.12
C ILE A 90 8.90 -8.25 -41.41
N LEU A 91 7.66 -8.68 -41.63
CA LEU A 91 6.48 -8.06 -41.03
C LEU A 91 6.38 -8.38 -39.54
N LEU A 92 6.65 -9.63 -39.17
CA LEU A 92 6.74 -10.04 -37.77
C LEU A 92 7.83 -9.24 -37.02
N ASN A 93 9.00 -9.09 -37.63
CA ASN A 93 10.10 -8.33 -37.04
C ASN A 93 9.73 -6.85 -36.83
N LEU A 94 9.11 -6.23 -37.83
CA LEU A 94 8.64 -4.85 -37.73
C LEU A 94 7.61 -4.67 -36.60
N ALA A 95 6.64 -5.59 -36.52
CA ALA A 95 5.61 -5.55 -35.49
C ALA A 95 6.19 -5.70 -34.08
N LEU A 96 7.12 -6.64 -33.88
CA LEU A 96 7.80 -6.84 -32.59
C LEU A 96 8.68 -5.65 -32.21
N SER A 97 9.38 -5.06 -33.17
CA SER A 97 10.20 -3.86 -32.95
C SER A 97 9.34 -2.66 -32.52
N PHE A 98 8.21 -2.44 -33.20
CA PHE A 98 7.24 -1.43 -32.82
C PHE A 98 6.65 -1.70 -31.43
N GLN A 99 6.24 -2.94 -31.15
CA GLN A 99 5.71 -3.34 -29.85
C GLN A 99 6.72 -3.04 -28.73
N ALA A 100 7.99 -3.42 -28.89
CA ALA A 100 9.03 -3.16 -27.91
C ALA A 100 9.27 -1.65 -27.68
N ALA A 101 9.28 -0.86 -28.76
CA ALA A 101 9.49 0.59 -28.70
C ALA A 101 8.42 1.31 -27.86
N TYR A 102 7.15 0.90 -27.94
CA TYR A 102 6.07 1.48 -27.14
C TYR A 102 5.96 0.88 -25.74
N THR A 103 6.36 -0.38 -25.58
CA THR A 103 6.26 -1.08 -24.29
C THR A 103 7.13 -0.41 -23.23
N GLY A 104 8.38 -0.07 -23.54
CA GLY A 104 9.33 0.53 -22.59
C GLY A 104 8.79 1.81 -21.92
N PRO A 105 8.38 2.83 -22.70
CA PRO A 105 7.83 4.08 -22.16
C PRO A 105 6.53 3.87 -21.37
N ILE A 106 5.61 3.02 -21.84
CA ILE A 106 4.34 2.74 -21.15
C ILE A 106 4.61 2.11 -19.78
N VAL A 107 5.51 1.12 -19.73
CA VAL A 107 5.93 0.49 -18.48
C VAL A 107 6.59 1.51 -17.57
N MET A 108 7.50 2.34 -18.07
CA MET A 108 8.18 3.38 -17.29
C MET A 108 7.20 4.42 -16.73
N MET A 109 6.19 4.84 -17.51
CA MET A 109 5.16 5.76 -17.05
C MET A 109 4.29 5.14 -15.94
N SER A 110 3.92 3.87 -16.07
CA SER A 110 3.16 3.16 -15.02
C SER A 110 4.02 2.96 -13.76
N GLN A 111 5.30 2.61 -13.92
CA GLN A 111 6.25 2.49 -12.80
C GLN A 111 6.43 3.81 -12.05
N ASN A 112 6.65 4.92 -12.76
CA ASN A 112 6.80 6.24 -12.15
C ASN A 112 5.54 6.63 -11.33
N ARG A 113 4.35 6.26 -11.86
CA ARG A 113 3.07 6.50 -11.18
C ARG A 113 2.88 5.61 -9.95
N GLN A 114 3.26 4.33 -10.01
CA GLN A 114 3.23 3.45 -8.83
C GLN A 114 4.20 3.95 -7.75
N ALA A 115 5.41 4.38 -8.14
CA ALA A 115 6.38 4.93 -7.21
C ALA A 115 5.87 6.23 -6.53
N GLU A 116 5.15 7.08 -7.25
CA GLU A 116 4.52 8.27 -6.67
C GLU A 116 3.43 7.90 -5.65
N LYS A 117 2.60 6.91 -5.98
CA LYS A 117 1.58 6.37 -5.07
C LYS A 117 2.22 5.76 -3.81
N ASP A 118 3.26 4.96 -3.97
CA ASP A 118 3.98 4.32 -2.87
C ASP A 118 4.64 5.38 -1.97
N ARG A 119 5.17 6.46 -2.55
CA ARG A 119 5.71 7.59 -1.79
C ARG A 119 4.65 8.27 -0.94
N LEU A 120 3.47 8.55 -1.50
CA LEU A 120 2.35 9.17 -0.78
C LEU A 120 1.84 8.27 0.36
N MET A 121 1.77 6.95 0.13
CA MET A 121 1.45 6.00 1.19
C MET A 121 2.49 6.04 2.31
N ALA A 122 3.77 5.98 1.96
CA ALA A 122 4.86 6.00 2.94
C ALA A 122 4.86 7.30 3.78
N GLU A 123 4.56 8.44 3.16
CA GLU A 123 4.42 9.72 3.87
C GLU A 123 3.23 9.70 4.84
N GLN A 124 2.08 9.16 4.43
CA GLN A 124 0.94 9.00 5.32
C GLN A 124 1.25 8.05 6.48
N ASP A 125 1.87 6.90 6.20
CA ASP A 125 2.25 5.92 7.23
C ASP A 125 3.26 6.53 8.21
N TYR A 126 4.19 7.34 7.73
CA TYR A 126 5.11 8.09 8.58
C TYR A 126 4.36 9.03 9.54
N HIS A 127 3.40 9.82 9.05
CA HIS A 127 2.60 10.69 9.91
C HIS A 127 1.76 9.93 10.94
N VAL A 128 1.20 8.78 10.57
CA VAL A 128 0.48 7.90 11.50
C VAL A 128 1.43 7.38 12.58
N ASN A 129 2.63 6.93 12.21
CA ASN A 129 3.62 6.44 13.16
C ASN A 129 4.09 7.50 14.16
N VAL A 130 4.38 8.73 13.69
CA VAL A 130 4.79 9.82 14.58
C VAL A 130 3.70 10.13 15.60
N ARG A 131 2.44 10.15 15.16
CA ARG A 131 1.30 10.37 16.08
C ARG A 131 1.10 9.20 17.04
N ALA A 132 1.23 7.97 16.57
CA ALA A 132 1.18 6.79 17.44
C ALA A 132 2.28 6.85 18.51
N GLU A 133 3.48 7.34 18.17
CA GLU A 133 4.55 7.56 19.14
C GLU A 133 4.16 8.59 20.22
N GLU A 134 3.52 9.69 19.83
CA GLU A 134 2.99 10.69 20.77
C GLU A 134 1.90 10.11 21.68
N GLU A 135 0.94 9.37 21.12
CA GLU A 135 -0.11 8.69 21.88
C GLU A 135 0.49 7.69 22.89
N ILE A 136 1.51 6.92 22.49
CA ILE A 136 2.22 5.99 23.38
C ILE A 136 2.91 6.76 24.52
N LYS A 137 3.55 7.90 24.25
CA LYS A 137 4.18 8.73 25.30
C LYS A 137 3.15 9.18 26.33
N VAL A 138 1.98 9.64 25.88
CA VAL A 138 0.87 10.05 26.76
C VAL A 138 0.36 8.87 27.59
N LEU A 139 0.26 7.68 27.01
CA LEU A 139 -0.11 6.47 27.75
C LEU A 139 0.94 6.12 28.83
N MET A 140 2.23 6.24 28.51
CA MET A 140 3.31 6.03 29.49
C MET A 140 3.27 7.05 30.65
N GLU A 141 3.01 8.32 30.34
CA GLU A 141 2.81 9.36 31.36
C GLU A 141 1.60 9.07 32.24
N GLN A 142 0.49 8.60 31.63
CA GLN A 142 -0.72 8.23 32.35
C GLN A 142 -0.51 7.00 33.26
N LEU A 143 0.29 6.02 32.84
CA LEU A 143 0.67 4.88 33.68
C LEU A 143 1.51 5.32 34.87
N THR A 144 2.53 6.15 34.62
CA THR A 144 3.38 6.72 35.67
C THR A 144 2.56 7.53 36.68
N HIS A 145 1.58 8.30 36.20
CA HIS A 145 0.67 9.04 37.06
C HIS A 145 -0.21 8.13 37.94
N GLN A 146 -0.70 7.01 37.39
CA GLN A 146 -1.47 6.02 38.16
C GLN A 146 -0.61 5.35 39.22
N ASP A 147 0.64 5.00 38.92
CA ASP A 147 1.57 4.41 39.89
C ASP A 147 1.81 5.34 41.08
N GLN A 148 1.99 6.65 40.83
CA GLN A 148 2.12 7.65 41.90
C GLN A 148 0.88 7.72 42.79
N LEU A 149 -0.32 7.68 42.21
CA LEU A 149 -1.57 7.69 42.96
C LEU A 149 -1.73 6.41 43.81
N LEU A 150 -1.35 5.25 43.29
CA LEU A 150 -1.37 3.98 44.03
C LEU A 150 -0.41 4.01 45.22
N LEU A 151 0.80 4.53 45.04
CA LEU A 151 1.77 4.71 46.13
C LEU A 151 1.26 5.69 47.19
N GLU A 152 0.63 6.79 46.79
CA GLU A 152 0.04 7.75 47.73
C GLU A 152 -1.10 7.12 48.54
N LEU A 153 -1.97 6.34 47.90
CA LEU A 153 -3.05 5.62 48.58
C LEU A 153 -2.50 4.58 49.55
N ALA A 154 -1.49 3.80 49.16
CA ALA A 154 -0.83 2.83 50.03
C ALA A 154 -0.25 3.51 51.29
N ALA A 155 0.46 4.63 51.12
CA ALA A 155 1.02 5.39 52.24
C ALA A 155 -0.05 5.98 53.17
N ARG A 156 -1.21 6.41 52.63
CA ARG A 156 -2.34 6.87 53.45
C ARG A 156 -2.99 5.74 54.23
N LEU A 157 -3.15 4.55 53.62
CA LEU A 157 -3.69 3.38 54.30
C LEU A 157 -2.77 2.90 55.42
N ASP A 158 -1.45 2.90 55.22
CA ASP A 158 -0.48 2.54 56.26
C ASP A 158 -0.54 3.49 57.46
N LYS A 159 -0.63 4.81 57.22
CA LYS A 159 -0.84 5.81 58.28
C LYS A 159 -2.14 5.60 59.06
N LEU A 160 -3.23 5.25 58.37
CA LEU A 160 -4.50 4.96 59.03
C LEU A 160 -4.43 3.66 59.84
N GLY A 161 -3.72 2.64 59.35
CA GLY A 161 -3.44 1.41 60.08
C GLY A 161 -2.65 1.66 61.37
N GLN A 162 -1.61 2.50 61.32
CA GLN A 162 -0.82 2.88 62.50
C GLN A 162 -1.64 3.69 63.52
N ALA A 163 -2.50 4.60 63.06
CA ALA A 163 -3.38 5.37 63.94
C ALA A 163 -4.45 4.51 64.63
N SER A 164 -4.96 3.48 63.93
CA SER A 164 -5.89 2.50 64.50
C SER A 164 -5.19 1.52 65.46
N GLY A 165 -3.95 1.12 65.18
CA GLY A 165 -3.19 0.23 66.05
C GLY A 165 -2.73 0.86 67.37
N LEU A 166 -2.63 2.20 67.44
CA LEU A 166 -2.38 2.95 68.68
C LEU A 166 -3.62 3.09 69.57
N THR A 167 -4.82 2.93 69.01
CA THR A 167 -6.08 3.04 69.77
C THR A 167 -6.50 1.72 70.41
N ASP A 168 -6.00 0.58 69.94
CA ASP A 168 -6.27 -0.74 70.52
C ASP A 168 -5.32 -1.13 71.69
N THR A 169 -4.26 -0.34 71.95
CA THR A 169 -3.27 -0.61 73.02
C THR A 169 -3.49 0.18 74.32
N GLU A 170 -4.56 0.98 74.41
CA GLU A 170 -4.87 1.80 75.60
C GLU A 170 -6.07 1.31 76.44
N GLU A 171 -6.58 0.09 76.23
CA GLU A 171 -7.48 -0.61 77.17
C GLU A 171 -6.76 -1.73 77.94
#